data_AF-A0A352J1Z9-F1
#
_entry.id   AF-A0A352J1Z9-F1
#
_cell.length_a   1.000
_cell.length_b   1.000
_cell.length_c   1.000
_cell.angle_alpha   90.00
_cell.angle_beta   90.00
_cell.angle_gamma   90.00
#
_symmetry.space_group_name_H-M   'P 1'
#
loop_
_entity.id
_entity.type
_entity.pdbx_description
1 polymer ?
#
loop_
_entity_poly.entity_id
_entity_poly.type
_entity_poly.pdbx_seq_one_letter_code
_entity_poly.pdbx_strand_id
1 'polypeptide(L)'
;MDADMTGWMKKRTEVAVWSIGPASFITFPGELYPEILNGGVVALSGRDIPVVPLETPPLRYMMQGTFRFGIGLANDEIGYIIPKSQWDEKKPYVYRDKPYYGEQNSLGPETAPLLYNELRQLLEELSGKPY
;
A
#
# COMPACT_ATOMS: atom_id res chain seq x y z
N MET A 1 5.50 15.72 -22.14
CA MET A 1 5.68 15.33 -20.72
C MET A 1 4.81 14.11 -20.56
N ASP A 2 5.40 12.93 -20.76
CA ASP A 2 4.67 11.68 -20.57
C ASP A 2 4.38 11.56 -19.06
N ALA A 3 3.16 11.19 -18.68
CA ALA A 3 2.70 11.15 -17.29
C ALA A 3 3.26 9.91 -16.55
N ASP A 4 4.59 9.80 -16.55
CA ASP A 4 5.41 8.69 -16.09
C ASP A 4 5.08 7.35 -16.76
N MET A 5 4.47 7.40 -17.94
CA MET A 5 4.20 6.23 -18.77
C MET A 5 5.49 5.72 -19.42
N THR A 6 5.86 4.48 -19.11
CA THR A 6 7.06 3.79 -19.64
C THR A 6 6.73 2.84 -20.80
N GLY A 7 5.46 2.77 -21.18
CA GLY A 7 4.94 1.98 -22.29
C GLY A 7 3.42 1.84 -22.21
N TRP A 8 2.83 1.12 -23.17
CA TRP A 8 1.40 0.81 -23.12
C TRP A 8 1.04 0.05 -21.84
N MET A 9 0.09 0.57 -21.07
CA MET A 9 -0.33 0.04 -19.75
C MET A 9 0.84 -0.16 -18.75
N LYS A 10 1.89 0.67 -18.83
CA LYS A 10 3.00 0.66 -17.87
C LYS A 10 3.26 2.05 -17.30
N LYS A 11 2.99 2.26 -16.03
CA LYS A 11 3.30 3.49 -15.28
C LYS A 11 4.53 3.27 -14.39
N ARG A 12 5.44 4.24 -14.38
CA ARG A 12 6.42 4.47 -13.33
C ARG A 12 5.74 5.29 -12.23
N THR A 13 6.07 4.97 -10.98
CA THR A 13 5.53 5.58 -9.77
C THR A 13 6.65 5.64 -8.73
N GLU A 14 6.53 6.52 -7.75
CA GLU A 14 7.61 6.80 -6.80
C GLU A 14 7.16 6.63 -5.35
N VAL A 15 8.06 6.09 -4.52
CA VAL A 15 7.90 5.96 -3.08
C VAL A 15 9.14 6.50 -2.39
N ALA A 16 8.98 7.08 -1.21
CA ALA A 16 10.11 7.57 -0.44
C ALA A 16 9.89 7.40 1.07
N VAL A 17 11.01 7.25 1.78
CA VAL A 17 11.06 7.32 3.23
C VAL A 17 12.23 8.21 3.63
N TRP A 18 12.06 8.97 4.70
CA TRP A 18 13.11 9.84 5.23
C TRP A 18 12.83 10.22 6.68
N SER A 19 13.80 10.83 7.34
CA SER A 19 13.66 11.31 8.72
C SER A 19 14.42 12.60 8.97
N ILE A 20 13.91 13.44 9.86
CA ILE A 20 14.57 14.63 10.39
C ILE A 20 14.37 14.70 11.91
N GLY A 21 15.48 14.64 12.65
CA GLY A 21 15.44 14.54 14.12
C GLY A 21 14.57 13.36 14.59
N PRO A 22 13.59 13.57 15.49
CA PRO A 22 12.72 12.51 16.00
C PRO A 22 11.54 12.16 15.09
N ALA A 23 11.42 12.79 13.91
CA ALA A 23 10.32 12.57 12.98
C ALA A 23 10.75 11.72 11.78
N SER A 24 9.93 10.73 11.42
CA SER A 24 10.06 9.94 10.20
C SER A 24 8.81 10.05 9.33
N PHE A 25 9.02 9.88 8.03
CA PHE A 25 8.07 10.10 6.97
C PHE A 25 8.09 8.92 6.03
N ILE A 26 6.91 8.40 5.70
CA ILE A 26 6.69 7.44 4.62
C ILE A 26 5.70 8.06 3.63
N THR A 27 6.08 8.09 2.37
CA THR A 27 5.29 8.71 1.30
C THR A 27 4.87 7.66 0.28
N PHE A 28 3.61 7.69 -0.15
CA PHE A 28 3.06 6.71 -1.09
C PHE A 28 2.17 7.38 -2.15
N PRO A 29 2.18 6.85 -3.39
CA PRO A 29 1.69 7.55 -4.59
C PRO A 29 0.18 7.43 -4.81
N GLY A 30 -0.63 7.49 -3.75
CA GLY A 30 -2.07 7.25 -3.89
C GLY A 30 -2.85 7.22 -2.59
N GLU A 31 -4.06 6.68 -2.66
CA GLU A 31 -4.96 6.46 -1.51
C GLU A 31 -4.72 5.07 -0.91
N LEU A 32 -3.73 4.99 -0.02
CA LEU A 32 -3.40 3.76 0.72
C LEU A 32 -4.47 3.44 1.77
N TYR A 33 -5.00 2.22 1.72
CA TYR A 33 -5.95 1.73 2.72
C TYR A 33 -5.30 1.70 4.12
N PRO A 34 -6.01 2.18 5.16
CA PRO A 34 -5.43 2.41 6.49
C PRO A 34 -4.88 1.13 7.14
N GLU A 35 -5.38 -0.05 6.75
CA GLU A 35 -4.95 -1.36 7.21
C GLU A 35 -3.49 -1.67 6.87
N ILE A 36 -2.99 -1.22 5.71
CA ILE A 36 -1.59 -1.44 5.28
C ILE A 36 -0.64 -0.61 6.15
N LEU A 37 -1.06 0.60 6.51
CA LEU A 37 -0.24 1.55 7.27
C LEU A 37 -0.31 1.32 8.78
N ASN A 38 -1.50 1.01 9.33
CA ASN A 38 -1.76 0.90 10.77
C ASN A 38 -2.05 -0.52 11.28
N GLY A 39 -2.38 -1.46 10.38
CA GLY A 39 -2.81 -2.81 10.71
C GLY A 39 -4.32 -2.99 10.63
N GLY A 40 -4.73 -4.25 10.59
CA GLY A 40 -6.11 -4.65 10.31
C GLY A 40 -6.30 -5.41 9.00
N VAL A 41 -5.23 -5.74 8.27
CA VAL A 41 -5.33 -6.56 7.04
C VAL A 41 -5.87 -7.94 7.40
N VAL A 42 -7.00 -8.30 6.78
CA VAL A 42 -7.78 -9.51 7.05
C VAL A 42 -8.04 -10.31 5.77
N ALA A 43 -8.32 -11.60 5.93
CA ALA A 43 -8.55 -12.51 4.83
C ALA A 43 -9.78 -13.39 5.13
N LEU A 44 -10.98 -12.84 4.97
CA LEU A 44 -12.24 -13.53 5.27
C LEU A 44 -12.51 -14.72 4.32
N SER A 45 -13.20 -15.73 4.82
CA SER A 45 -13.59 -16.90 4.01
C SER A 45 -14.57 -16.50 2.91
N GLY A 46 -14.34 -16.96 1.67
CA GLY A 46 -15.17 -16.65 0.50
C GLY A 46 -14.72 -15.46 -0.36
N ARG A 47 -13.71 -14.70 0.07
CA ARG A 47 -13.08 -13.59 -0.68
C ARG A 47 -12.65 -14.00 -2.10
N ASP A 48 -12.63 -13.03 -3.02
CA ASP A 48 -12.27 -13.25 -4.43
C ASP A 48 -10.85 -13.77 -4.64
N ILE A 49 -9.89 -13.29 -3.84
CA ILE A 49 -8.47 -13.65 -3.97
C ILE A 49 -8.05 -14.50 -2.75
N PRO A 50 -7.89 -15.82 -2.88
CA PRO A 50 -7.66 -16.74 -1.76
C PRO A 50 -6.21 -16.74 -1.27
N VAL A 51 -5.65 -15.56 -0.99
CA VAL A 51 -4.32 -15.37 -0.36
C VAL A 51 -4.45 -15.10 1.13
N VAL A 52 -3.40 -15.36 1.91
CA VAL A 52 -3.26 -14.85 3.29
C VAL A 52 -3.03 -13.33 3.28
N PRO A 53 -3.16 -12.62 4.42
CA PRO A 53 -2.70 -11.23 4.52
C PRO A 53 -1.23 -11.11 4.11
N LEU A 54 -0.92 -10.27 3.12
CA LEU A 54 0.44 -10.09 2.59
C LEU A 54 1.08 -8.79 3.10
N GLU A 55 0.27 -7.75 3.24
CA GLU A 55 0.67 -6.40 3.60
C GLU A 55 0.80 -6.25 5.14
N THR A 56 1.62 -7.11 5.75
CA THR A 56 1.82 -7.24 7.20
C THR A 56 3.28 -7.59 7.53
N PRO A 57 3.89 -7.07 8.62
CA PRO A 57 3.34 -6.17 9.64
C PRO A 57 3.03 -4.75 9.10
N PRO A 58 2.27 -3.93 9.84
CA PRO A 58 1.87 -2.60 9.36
C PRO A 58 3.08 -1.69 9.11
N LEU A 59 3.08 -0.93 8.02
CA LEU A 59 4.25 -0.08 7.68
C LEU A 59 4.65 0.88 8.81
N ARG A 60 3.69 1.45 9.56
CA ARG A 60 3.97 2.34 10.71
C ARG A 60 4.66 1.64 11.88
N TYR A 61 4.56 0.31 12.01
CA TYR A 61 5.30 -0.46 13.02
C TYR A 61 6.82 -0.46 12.73
N MET A 62 7.21 -0.43 11.45
CA MET A 62 8.60 -0.48 11.00
C MET A 62 9.27 0.91 10.95
N MET A 63 8.49 1.99 11.02
CA MET A 63 9.00 3.37 11.06
C MET A 63 9.72 3.70 12.38
N GLN A 64 10.91 4.30 12.28
CA GLN A 64 11.69 4.79 13.42
C GLN A 64 11.23 6.16 13.95
N GLY A 65 11.73 6.59 15.11
CA GLY A 65 11.46 7.91 15.69
C GLY A 65 10.15 8.02 16.47
N THR A 66 9.95 9.17 17.12
CA THR A 66 8.79 9.47 17.97
C THR A 66 7.56 9.85 17.16
N PHE A 67 7.74 10.62 16.08
CA PHE A 67 6.66 11.10 15.21
C PHE A 67 6.72 10.37 13.87
N ARG A 68 5.63 9.70 13.46
CA ARG A 68 5.61 8.73 12.33
C ARG A 68 4.53 9.08 11.30
N PHE A 69 4.86 9.99 10.39
CA PHE A 69 3.95 10.55 9.40
C PHE A 69 3.83 9.67 8.16
N GLY A 70 2.59 9.32 7.79
CA GLY A 70 2.31 8.67 6.50
C GLY A 70 1.59 9.67 5.61
N ILE A 71 2.10 9.89 4.40
CA ILE A 71 1.62 10.92 3.47
C ILE A 71 1.25 10.23 2.15
N GLY A 72 -0.04 10.22 1.83
CA GLY A 72 -0.54 9.79 0.53
C GLY A 72 -0.53 10.90 -0.51
N LEU A 73 -0.85 10.55 -1.76
CA LEU A 73 -0.86 11.48 -2.90
C LEU A 73 0.48 12.23 -3.05
N ALA A 74 1.58 11.56 -2.74
CA ALA A 74 2.92 12.15 -2.70
C ALA A 74 3.75 11.68 -3.89
N ASN A 75 4.47 12.63 -4.52
CA ASN A 75 5.22 12.52 -5.77
C ASN A 75 4.32 12.24 -7.00
N ASP A 76 3.47 11.22 -6.96
CA ASP A 76 2.48 10.94 -8.00
C ASP A 76 1.16 10.34 -7.45
N GLU A 77 0.27 9.96 -8.36
CA GLU A 77 -1.06 9.43 -8.09
C GLU A 77 -1.31 8.19 -8.97
N ILE A 78 -1.77 7.09 -8.35
CA ILE A 78 -2.10 5.81 -8.98
C ILE A 78 -3.44 5.22 -8.48
N GLY A 79 -4.32 6.05 -7.93
CA GLY A 79 -5.57 5.63 -7.33
C GLY A 79 -5.43 4.92 -5.98
N TYR A 80 -6.36 4.00 -5.72
CA TYR A 80 -6.46 3.28 -4.45
C TYR A 80 -5.52 2.08 -4.37
N ILE A 81 -4.93 1.89 -3.20
CA ILE A 81 -4.02 0.79 -2.90
C ILE A 81 -4.66 -0.07 -1.80
N ILE A 82 -5.26 -1.19 -2.22
CA ILE A 82 -6.13 -2.06 -1.41
C ILE A 82 -5.40 -3.37 -1.11
N PRO A 83 -5.37 -3.87 0.16
CA PRO A 83 -4.74 -5.14 0.51
C PRO A 83 -5.25 -6.27 -0.38
N LYS A 84 -4.34 -7.09 -0.95
CA LYS A 84 -4.71 -8.13 -1.93
C LYS A 84 -5.72 -9.15 -1.37
N SER A 85 -5.65 -9.40 -0.07
CA SER A 85 -6.57 -10.30 0.66
C SER A 85 -7.98 -9.73 0.91
N GLN A 86 -8.21 -8.44 0.60
CA GLN A 86 -9.47 -7.73 0.82
C GLN A 86 -10.21 -7.32 -0.47
N TRP A 87 -9.75 -7.79 -1.63
CA TRP A 87 -10.49 -7.65 -2.90
C TRP A 87 -11.75 -8.54 -2.89
N ASP A 88 -12.87 -7.96 -3.33
CA ASP A 88 -14.25 -8.45 -3.17
C ASP A 88 -15.16 -7.87 -4.30
N GLU A 89 -14.72 -7.99 -5.55
CA GLU A 89 -15.39 -7.43 -6.73
C GLU A 89 -16.59 -8.26 -7.21
N LYS A 90 -16.63 -9.57 -6.89
CA LYS A 90 -17.62 -10.53 -7.39
C LYS A 90 -18.52 -11.06 -6.28
N LYS A 91 -19.70 -11.53 -6.68
CA LYS A 91 -20.65 -12.18 -5.77
C LYS A 91 -20.26 -13.65 -5.52
N PRO A 92 -20.46 -14.18 -4.31
CA PRO A 92 -21.00 -13.50 -3.12
C PRO A 92 -19.93 -12.66 -2.39
N TYR A 93 -20.27 -11.40 -2.11
CA TYR A 93 -19.41 -10.49 -1.35
C TYR A 93 -19.25 -10.94 0.11
N VAL A 94 -18.07 -10.72 0.70
CA VAL A 94 -17.76 -11.17 2.06
C VAL A 94 -17.46 -10.04 3.05
N TYR A 95 -17.07 -8.86 2.58
CA TYR A 95 -16.82 -7.71 3.45
C TYR A 95 -18.04 -6.80 3.60
N ARG A 96 -18.95 -6.78 2.60
CA ARG A 96 -20.17 -5.95 2.59
C ARG A 96 -21.17 -6.43 1.52
N ASP A 97 -22.04 -5.54 1.01
CA ASP A 97 -23.11 -5.85 0.06
C ASP A 97 -22.76 -5.58 -1.43
N LYS A 98 -21.59 -4.99 -1.71
CA LYS A 98 -21.13 -4.54 -3.05
C LYS A 98 -19.61 -4.30 -3.12
N PRO A 99 -19.01 -4.24 -4.33
CA PRO A 99 -17.57 -3.96 -4.51
C PRO A 99 -17.15 -2.63 -3.90
N TYR A 100 -15.89 -2.51 -3.48
CA TYR A 100 -15.28 -1.26 -3.03
C TYR A 100 -15.10 -0.29 -4.20
N TYR A 101 -15.35 1.00 -3.95
CA TYR A 101 -15.15 2.04 -4.97
C TYR A 101 -13.67 2.13 -5.42
N GLY A 102 -12.75 1.85 -4.50
CA GLY A 102 -11.33 1.86 -4.80
C GLY A 102 -10.89 0.75 -5.75
N GLU A 103 -11.57 -0.39 -5.81
CA GLU A 103 -11.21 -1.50 -6.72
C GLU A 103 -11.31 -1.05 -8.19
N GLN A 104 -12.37 -0.27 -8.49
CA GLN A 104 -12.60 0.34 -9.81
C GLN A 104 -11.60 1.45 -10.15
N ASN A 105 -10.91 2.00 -9.16
CA ASN A 105 -10.00 3.14 -9.27
C ASN A 105 -8.62 2.75 -8.72
N SER A 106 -8.17 1.53 -9.00
CA SER A 106 -6.87 0.99 -8.62
C SER A 106 -6.15 0.46 -9.86
N LEU A 107 -4.81 0.40 -9.83
CA LEU A 107 -4.03 -0.31 -10.85
C LEU A 107 -4.12 -1.84 -10.73
N GLY A 108 -4.84 -2.37 -9.72
CA GLY A 108 -5.20 -3.78 -9.59
C GLY A 108 -4.62 -4.46 -8.34
N PRO A 109 -4.93 -5.76 -8.12
CA PRO A 109 -4.63 -6.46 -6.87
C PRO A 109 -3.15 -6.72 -6.59
N GLU A 110 -2.26 -6.53 -7.56
CA GLU A 110 -0.81 -6.62 -7.35
C GLU A 110 -0.18 -5.30 -6.84
N THR A 111 -0.93 -4.19 -6.88
CA THR A 111 -0.43 -2.85 -6.53
C THR A 111 0.00 -2.77 -5.06
N ALA A 112 -0.84 -3.23 -4.14
CA ALA A 112 -0.54 -3.19 -2.70
C ALA A 112 0.64 -4.09 -2.30
N PRO A 113 0.73 -5.37 -2.71
CA PRO A 113 1.90 -6.21 -2.42
C PRO A 113 3.21 -5.62 -2.96
N LEU A 114 3.22 -5.06 -4.17
CA LEU A 114 4.43 -4.48 -4.76
C LEU A 114 4.87 -3.25 -3.96
N LEU A 115 3.99 -2.27 -3.75
CA LEU A 115 4.31 -1.05 -3.01
C LEU A 115 4.67 -1.33 -1.54
N TYR A 116 3.97 -2.25 -0.89
CA TYR A 116 4.27 -2.66 0.47
C TYR A 116 5.69 -3.24 0.59
N ASN A 117 6.12 -4.07 -0.36
CA ASN A 117 7.47 -4.64 -0.35
C ASN A 117 8.57 -3.60 -0.58
N GLU A 118 8.39 -2.65 -1.51
CA GLU A 118 9.34 -1.56 -1.74
C GLU A 118 9.42 -0.62 -0.54
N LEU A 119 8.25 -0.22 0.01
CA LEU A 119 8.19 0.62 1.21
C LEU A 119 8.81 -0.04 2.44
N ARG A 120 8.63 -1.37 2.61
CA ARG A 120 9.29 -2.15 3.67
C ARG A 120 10.81 -2.11 3.53
N GLN A 121 11.34 -2.39 2.33
CA GLN A 121 12.78 -2.37 2.06
C GLN A 121 13.38 -0.99 2.36
N LEU A 122 12.74 0.08 1.88
CA LEU A 122 13.17 1.45 2.17
C LEU A 122 13.17 1.79 3.67
N LEU A 123 12.15 1.36 4.43
CA LEU A 123 12.11 1.55 5.89
C LEU A 123 13.24 0.79 6.61
N GLU A 124 13.57 -0.41 6.15
CA GLU A 124 14.68 -1.22 6.68
C GLU A 124 16.02 -0.53 6.41
N GLU A 125 16.26 -0.08 5.17
CA GLU A 125 17.45 0.70 4.79
C GLU A 125 17.62 1.97 5.62
N LEU A 126 16.54 2.76 5.79
CA LEU A 126 16.55 3.98 6.62
C LEU A 126 16.86 3.68 8.10
N SER A 127 16.53 2.48 8.58
CA SER A 127 16.80 2.06 9.97
C SER A 127 18.24 1.60 10.21
N GLY A 128 19.01 1.32 9.14
CA GLY A 128 20.39 0.85 9.22
C GLY A 128 20.56 -0.54 9.84
N LYS A 129 19.50 -1.34 9.92
CA LYS A 129 19.52 -2.70 10.49
C LYS A 129 19.62 -3.76 9.39
N PRO A 130 20.71 -4.53 9.30
CA PRO A 130 20.72 -5.77 8.54
C PRO A 130 19.92 -6.87 9.26
N TYR A 131 19.47 -7.85 8.47
CA TYR A 131 18.70 -9.04 8.89
C TYR A 131 19.45 -9.94 9.89
#